data_AF-A0A6L8G102-F1
#
_entry.id   AF-A0A6L8G102-F1
#
_cell.length_a   1.000
_cell.length_b   1.000
_cell.length_c   1.000
_cell.angle_alpha   90.00
_cell.angle_beta   90.00
_cell.angle_gamma   90.00
#
_symmetry.space_group_name_H-M   'P 1'
#
loop_
_entity.id
_entity.type
_entity.pdbx_description
1 polymer ?
#
loop_
_entity_poly.entity_id
_entity_poly.type
_entity_poly.pdbx_seq_one_letter_code
_entity_poly.pdbx_strand_id
1 'polypeptide(L)'
;NTPLTRQFLAGFIAGGLWEFFNYWAQVKWIYTVPFFEELKLFEMPLAGFLGFPPFAVECVLVYRLLVWYRLAPPLGAHQDQRPEPIKVWNAFVIVLLAAAFALTVNHYIYLNVGSVKPRLAKVDSLDPTARTFLQDEGIVYLTDLEAGGSAEIWRQMEGELGRERTQGTRGLVELYLHQGIGVEYGNLLTKAGIRSLADLAASSAAQVEDRLAALPGNVRRPTPAQIRLWIRRIPSP
;
A
#
# COMPACT_ATOMS: atom_id res chain seq x y z
N ASN A 1 23.96 -11.09 29.01
CA ASN A 1 22.78 -11.00 28.12
C ASN A 1 22.03 -9.71 28.40
N THR A 2 22.32 -8.65 27.65
CA THR A 2 21.73 -7.32 27.84
C THR A 2 20.25 -7.29 27.42
N PRO A 3 19.34 -6.64 28.16
CA PRO A 3 17.91 -6.58 27.84
C PRO A 3 17.63 -5.95 26.45
N LEU A 4 18.51 -5.07 25.98
CA LEU A 4 18.40 -4.42 24.67
C LEU A 4 18.57 -5.39 23.50
N THR A 5 19.47 -6.38 23.58
CA THR A 5 19.68 -7.33 22.49
C THR A 5 18.48 -8.23 22.28
N ARG A 6 17.76 -8.57 23.36
CA ARG A 6 16.49 -9.30 23.29
C ARG A 6 15.40 -8.50 22.57
N GLN A 7 15.35 -7.19 22.80
CA GLN A 7 14.38 -6.30 22.15
C GLN A 7 14.66 -6.14 20.66
N PHE A 8 15.93 -5.98 20.28
CA PHE A 8 16.32 -5.94 18.87
C PHE A 8 16.01 -7.25 18.16
N LEU A 9 16.31 -8.39 18.79
CA LEU A 9 15.95 -9.70 18.24
C LEU A 9 14.43 -9.85 18.09
N ALA A 10 13.66 -9.45 19.10
CA ALA A 10 12.19 -9.45 19.03
C ALA A 10 11.68 -8.55 17.89
N GLY A 11 12.31 -7.39 17.65
CA GLY A 11 12.02 -6.53 16.51
C GLY A 11 12.27 -7.23 15.18
N PHE A 12 13.42 -7.87 14.98
CA PHE A 12 13.68 -8.62 13.75
C PHE A 12 12.69 -9.77 13.53
N ILE A 13 12.34 -10.51 14.58
CA ILE A 13 11.32 -11.57 14.51
C ILE A 13 9.96 -10.98 14.13
N ALA A 14 9.56 -9.86 14.74
CA ALA A 14 8.33 -9.17 14.42
C ALA A 14 8.29 -8.69 12.96
N GLY A 15 9.42 -8.19 12.44
CA GLY A 15 9.55 -7.83 11.02
C GLY A 15 9.41 -9.03 10.09
N GLY A 16 9.98 -10.17 10.45
CA GLY A 16 9.79 -11.42 9.71
C GLY A 16 8.34 -11.89 9.70
N LEU A 17 7.66 -11.84 10.85
CA LEU A 17 6.24 -12.18 10.97
C LEU A 17 5.35 -11.20 10.19
N TRP A 18 5.68 -9.90 10.21
CA TRP A 18 4.99 -8.88 9.42
C TRP A 18 4.98 -9.23 7.93
N GLU A 19 6.16 -9.50 7.35
CA GLU A 19 6.25 -9.87 5.93
C GLU A 19 5.61 -11.23 5.64
N PHE A 20 5.70 -12.18 6.57
CA PHE A 20 5.00 -13.46 6.44
C PHE A 20 3.47 -13.27 6.34
N PHE A 21 2.87 -12.41 7.16
CA PHE A 21 1.44 -12.13 7.07
C PHE A 21 1.10 -11.25 5.84
N ASN A 22 1.95 -10.31 5.48
CA ASN A 22 1.79 -9.50 4.27
C ASN A 22 1.79 -10.36 2.99
N TYR A 23 2.56 -11.46 2.98
CA TYR A 23 2.61 -12.39 1.86
C TYR A 23 1.22 -12.99 1.53
N TRP A 24 0.42 -13.30 2.55
CA TRP A 24 -0.92 -13.88 2.42
C TRP A 24 -2.05 -12.83 2.36
N ALA A 25 -1.74 -11.55 2.55
CA ALA A 25 -2.75 -10.50 2.56
C ALA A 25 -3.32 -10.26 1.15
N GLN A 26 -4.64 -10.05 1.06
CA GLN A 26 -5.32 -9.63 -0.17
C GLN A 26 -4.91 -8.20 -0.57
N VAL A 27 -4.76 -7.31 0.41
CA VAL A 27 -4.20 -5.96 0.23
C VAL A 27 -2.78 -5.97 0.74
N LYS A 28 -1.82 -6.05 -0.19
CA LYS A 28 -0.39 -6.13 0.14
C LYS A 28 0.24 -4.75 0.26
N TRP A 29 1.13 -4.61 1.22
CA TRP A 29 2.12 -3.53 1.21
C TRP A 29 3.19 -3.88 0.20
N ILE A 30 3.28 -3.08 -0.87
CA ILE A 30 4.26 -3.27 -1.93
C ILE A 30 5.23 -2.11 -1.90
N TYR A 31 6.51 -2.41 -1.67
CA TYR A 31 7.54 -1.41 -1.48
C TYR A 31 8.38 -1.25 -2.75
N THR A 32 8.25 -0.10 -3.41
CA THR A 32 9.13 0.34 -4.51
C THR A 32 10.13 1.36 -3.97
N VAL A 33 11.22 0.88 -3.38
CA VAL A 33 12.32 1.75 -2.93
C VAL A 33 13.34 1.86 -4.08
N PRO A 34 13.62 3.08 -4.58
CA PRO A 34 14.66 3.29 -5.58
C PRO A 34 16.00 2.69 -5.12
N PHE A 35 16.75 2.07 -6.04
CA PHE A 35 18.06 1.44 -5.79
C PHE A 35 18.07 0.13 -4.96
N PHE A 36 16.97 -0.23 -4.29
CA PHE A 36 16.85 -1.48 -3.51
C PHE A 36 15.83 -2.46 -4.12
N GLU A 37 15.77 -2.52 -5.46
CA GLU A 37 14.81 -3.37 -6.18
C GLU A 37 15.14 -4.88 -6.10
N GLU A 38 16.43 -5.23 -5.93
CA GLU A 38 16.93 -6.61 -6.02
C GLU A 38 17.10 -7.31 -4.66
N LEU A 39 17.47 -6.57 -3.61
CA LEU A 39 17.70 -7.11 -2.27
C LEU A 39 16.45 -7.00 -1.40
N LYS A 40 15.47 -7.87 -1.66
CA LYS A 40 14.21 -7.95 -0.92
C LYS A 40 14.03 -9.30 -0.27
N LEU A 41 13.41 -9.30 0.92
CA LEU A 41 12.80 -10.47 1.51
C LEU A 41 11.28 -10.27 1.41
N PHE A 42 10.60 -11.14 0.67
CA PHE A 42 9.19 -10.95 0.30
C PHE A 42 8.97 -9.62 -0.44
N GLU A 43 8.16 -8.72 0.11
CA GLU A 43 7.84 -7.43 -0.49
C GLU A 43 8.75 -6.31 0.01
N MET A 44 9.37 -6.49 1.17
CA MET A 44 10.16 -5.46 1.84
C MET A 44 11.66 -5.54 1.48
N PRO A 45 12.30 -4.40 1.15
CA PRO A 45 13.76 -4.31 1.06
C PRO A 45 14.41 -4.66 2.40
N LEU A 46 15.59 -5.28 2.37
CA LEU A 46 16.35 -5.61 3.59
C LEU A 46 16.58 -4.41 4.50
N ALA A 47 16.84 -3.23 3.94
CA ALA A 47 16.98 -2.00 4.68
C ALA A 47 15.72 -1.63 5.48
N GLY A 48 14.54 -2.01 5.00
CA GLY A 48 13.27 -1.82 5.70
C GLY A 48 13.20 -2.60 7.01
N PHE A 49 13.81 -3.78 7.08
CA PHE A 49 13.81 -4.58 8.31
C PHE A 49 14.59 -3.92 9.46
N LEU A 50 15.50 -2.99 9.15
CA LEU A 50 16.24 -2.23 10.16
C LEU A 50 15.35 -1.28 10.98
N GLY A 51 14.12 -1.01 10.53
CA GLY A 51 13.14 -0.23 11.27
C GLY A 51 12.48 -1.00 12.43
N PHE A 52 12.39 -2.32 12.36
CA PHE A 52 11.69 -3.10 13.41
C PHE A 52 12.45 -3.17 14.75
N PRO A 53 13.79 -3.30 14.80
CA PRO A 53 14.52 -3.26 16.06
C PRO A 53 14.29 -1.99 16.90
N PRO A 54 14.46 -0.75 16.38
CA PRO A 54 14.15 0.45 17.15
C PRO A 54 12.65 0.55 17.48
N PHE A 55 11.76 0.15 16.58
CA PHE A 55 10.31 0.11 16.84
C PHE A 55 9.96 -0.82 18.03
N ALA A 56 10.59 -1.99 18.13
CA ALA A 56 10.37 -2.89 19.27
C ALA A 56 10.81 -2.26 20.60
N VAL A 57 11.89 -1.47 20.59
CA VAL A 57 12.31 -0.70 21.76
C VAL A 57 11.28 0.39 22.10
N GLU A 58 10.76 1.11 21.10
CA GLU A 58 9.70 2.12 21.30
C GLU A 58 8.44 1.50 21.93
N CYS A 59 7.99 0.34 21.45
CA CYS A 59 6.87 -0.40 22.05
C CYS A 59 7.10 -0.70 23.54
N VAL A 60 8.31 -1.12 23.90
CA VAL A 60 8.67 -1.36 25.31
C VAL A 60 8.69 -0.05 26.11
N LEU A 61 9.20 1.05 25.54
CA LEU A 61 9.22 2.35 26.20
C LEU A 61 7.80 2.88 26.45
N VAL A 62 6.90 2.75 25.48
CA VAL A 62 5.48 3.09 25.62
C VAL A 62 4.82 2.20 26.68
N TYR A 63 5.10 0.89 26.69
CA TYR A 63 4.58 -0.01 27.72
C TYR A 63 5.03 0.42 29.13
N ARG A 64 6.32 0.76 29.30
CA ARG A 64 6.84 1.26 30.58
C ARG A 64 6.20 2.58 30.99
N LEU A 65 5.93 3.47 30.04
CA LEU A 65 5.20 4.72 30.28
C LEU A 65 3.81 4.42 30.86
N LEU A 66 3.07 3.47 30.27
CA LEU A 66 1.75 3.06 30.75
C LEU A 66 1.80 2.46 32.16
N VAL A 67 2.81 1.63 32.44
CA VAL A 67 3.05 1.07 33.78
C VAL A 67 3.26 2.20 34.82
N TRP A 68 4.10 3.19 34.52
CA TRP A 68 4.34 4.33 35.43
C TRP A 68 3.10 5.17 35.75
N TYR A 69 2.18 5.28 34.80
CA TYR A 69 0.89 5.94 34.97
C TYR A 69 -0.20 5.01 35.52
N ARG A 70 0.14 3.78 35.89
CA ARG A 70 -0.78 2.75 36.40
C ARG A 70 -1.90 2.39 35.43
N LEU A 71 -1.63 2.51 34.13
CA LEU A 71 -2.54 2.14 33.05
C LEU A 71 -2.30 0.70 32.56
N ALA A 72 -1.20 0.07 32.98
CA ALA A 72 -0.87 -1.32 32.65
C ALA A 72 -0.15 -2.00 33.84
N PRO A 73 -0.30 -3.33 33.99
CA PRO A 73 0.44 -4.07 35.01
C PRO A 73 1.93 -4.17 34.65
N PRO A 74 2.85 -4.14 35.63
CA PRO A 74 4.26 -4.37 35.36
C PRO A 74 4.48 -5.81 34.85
N LEU A 75 5.21 -5.97 33.75
CA LEU A 75 5.62 -7.27 33.20
C LEU A 75 7.13 -7.46 33.34
N GLY A 76 7.55 -8.55 33.99
CA GLY A 76 8.97 -8.91 34.12
C GLY A 76 9.82 -7.87 34.86
N ALA A 77 11.03 -7.61 34.37
CA ALA A 77 11.98 -6.65 34.96
C ALA A 77 11.62 -5.17 34.70
N HIS A 78 10.45 -4.89 34.09
CA HIS A 78 9.93 -3.54 33.93
C HIS A 78 9.33 -3.05 35.25
N GLN A 79 10.23 -2.70 36.17
CA GLN A 79 9.88 -2.17 37.48
C GLN A 79 9.18 -0.81 37.36
N ASP A 80 8.36 -0.47 38.35
CA ASP A 80 7.69 0.84 38.53
C ASP A 80 8.66 2.02 38.75
N GLN A 81 9.96 1.81 38.53
CA GLN A 81 10.98 2.82 38.66
C GLN A 81 10.80 3.89 37.58
N ARG A 82 10.43 5.09 38.02
CA ARG A 82 10.38 6.28 37.16
C ARG A 82 11.79 6.66 36.71
N PRO A 83 11.95 7.12 35.46
CA PRO A 83 13.24 7.59 34.98
C PRO A 83 13.60 8.90 35.70
N GLU A 84 14.89 9.19 35.82
CA GLU A 84 15.30 10.47 36.37
C GLU A 84 14.80 11.63 35.49
N PRO A 85 14.31 12.72 36.10
CA PRO A 85 13.81 13.87 35.36
C PRO A 85 14.93 14.49 34.53
N ILE A 86 14.68 14.65 33.23
CA ILE A 86 15.57 15.38 32.34
C ILE A 86 15.31 16.89 32.43
N LYS A 87 16.31 17.71 32.11
CA LYS A 87 16.15 19.17 32.03
C LYS A 87 15.05 19.54 31.04
N VAL A 88 14.18 20.49 31.39
CA VAL A 88 13.02 20.91 30.57
C VAL A 88 13.44 21.30 29.16
N TRP A 89 14.57 21.98 29.00
CA TRP A 89 15.12 22.33 27.69
C TRP A 89 15.43 21.08 26.83
N ASN A 90 16.05 20.06 27.42
CA ASN A 90 16.36 18.82 26.70
C ASN A 90 15.07 18.10 26.31
N ALA A 91 14.08 18.05 27.21
CA ALA A 91 12.76 17.49 26.90
C ALA A 91 12.10 18.23 25.72
N PHE A 92 12.12 19.56 25.75
CA PHE A 92 11.58 20.39 24.67
C PHE A 92 12.26 20.10 23.32
N VAL A 93 13.59 20.05 23.29
CA VAL A 93 14.35 19.74 22.07
C VAL A 93 14.04 18.34 21.55
N ILE A 94 13.98 17.32 22.44
CA ILE A 94 13.64 15.95 22.04
C ILE A 94 12.22 15.88 21.45
N VAL A 95 11.24 16.51 22.08
CA VAL A 95 9.86 16.56 21.59
C VAL A 95 9.77 17.28 20.24
N LEU A 96 10.48 18.39 20.08
CA LEU A 96 10.52 19.14 18.82
C LEU A 96 11.11 18.28 17.68
N LEU A 97 12.23 17.59 17.92
CA LEU A 97 12.86 16.70 16.94
C LEU A 97 11.97 15.51 16.59
N ALA A 98 11.34 14.89 17.59
CA ALA A 98 10.40 13.79 17.37
C ALA A 98 9.18 14.23 16.56
N ALA A 99 8.63 15.42 16.85
CA ALA A 99 7.52 15.99 16.10
C ALA A 99 7.92 16.30 14.65
N ALA A 100 9.09 16.91 14.44
CA ALA A 100 9.61 17.18 13.11
C ALA A 100 9.78 15.88 12.30
N PHE A 101 10.43 14.86 12.90
CA PHE A 101 10.58 13.55 12.28
C PHE A 101 9.23 12.90 11.94
N ALA A 102 8.28 12.89 12.88
CA ALA A 102 6.95 12.32 12.66
C ALA A 102 6.19 13.03 11.53
N LEU A 103 6.26 14.37 11.47
CA LEU A 103 5.65 15.16 10.41
C LEU A 103 6.29 14.87 9.04
N THR A 104 7.62 14.76 8.98
CA THR A 104 8.34 14.40 7.75
C THR A 104 7.97 12.99 7.28
N VAL A 105 7.97 12.00 8.18
CA VAL A 105 7.58 10.62 7.86
C VAL A 105 6.13 10.58 7.38
N ASN A 106 5.21 11.23 8.10
CA ASN A 106 3.81 11.28 7.72
C ASN A 106 3.61 11.93 6.34
N HIS A 107 4.27 13.07 6.09
CA HIS A 107 4.25 13.72 4.79
C HIS A 107 4.76 12.78 3.67
N TYR A 108 5.87 12.08 3.92
CA TYR A 108 6.43 11.12 2.97
C TYR A 108 5.50 9.93 2.72
N ILE A 109 4.83 9.40 3.76
CA ILE A 109 3.84 8.33 3.61
C ILE A 109 2.69 8.80 2.70
N TYR A 110 2.11 9.98 2.95
CA TYR A 110 1.05 10.53 2.10
C TYR A 110 1.49 10.69 0.65
N LEU A 111 2.75 11.05 0.41
CA LEU A 111 3.32 11.16 -0.92
C LEU A 111 3.64 9.82 -1.60
N ASN A 112 3.62 8.69 -0.89
CA ASN A 112 4.04 7.39 -1.44
C ASN A 112 2.95 6.31 -1.37
N VAL A 113 1.87 6.51 -0.63
CA VAL A 113 0.70 5.64 -0.66
C VAL A 113 -0.08 5.89 -1.94
N GLY A 114 -0.12 4.88 -2.82
CA GLY A 114 -0.74 4.96 -4.15
C GLY A 114 -2.19 4.45 -4.24
N SER A 115 -2.71 3.76 -3.21
CA SER A 115 -4.05 3.18 -3.30
C SER A 115 -4.78 3.21 -1.95
N VAL A 116 -5.83 4.02 -1.87
CA VAL A 116 -6.82 3.99 -0.80
C VAL A 116 -8.16 3.62 -1.43
N LYS A 117 -8.58 2.36 -1.25
CA LYS A 117 -9.87 1.76 -1.66
C LYS A 117 -10.42 2.24 -3.02
N PRO A 118 -10.22 1.48 -4.11
CA PRO A 118 -10.59 1.90 -5.47
C PRO A 118 -12.12 2.00 -5.61
N ARG A 119 -12.66 3.22 -5.54
CA ARG A 119 -14.10 3.49 -5.68
C ARG A 119 -14.52 3.51 -7.14
N LEU A 120 -15.63 2.85 -7.46
CA LEU A 120 -16.23 2.81 -8.80
C LEU A 120 -16.45 4.22 -9.37
N ALA A 121 -16.97 5.13 -8.53
CA ALA A 121 -17.30 6.50 -8.94
C ALA A 121 -16.10 7.31 -9.48
N LYS A 122 -14.86 6.95 -9.09
CA LYS A 122 -13.63 7.65 -9.48
C LYS A 122 -12.97 7.08 -10.74
N VAL A 123 -13.54 6.05 -11.36
CA VAL A 123 -12.99 5.41 -12.58
C VAL A 123 -13.43 6.21 -13.80
N ASP A 124 -12.56 7.04 -14.36
CA ASP A 124 -12.93 7.96 -15.46
C ASP A 124 -13.32 7.22 -16.73
N SER A 125 -12.67 6.09 -17.01
CA SER A 125 -12.80 5.35 -18.26
C SER A 125 -13.96 4.35 -18.28
N LEU A 126 -14.73 4.23 -17.20
CA LEU A 126 -15.82 3.27 -17.11
C LEU A 126 -16.98 3.72 -18.00
N ASP A 127 -17.45 2.79 -18.84
CA ASP A 127 -18.62 3.03 -19.68
C ASP A 127 -19.85 3.47 -18.84
N PRO A 128 -20.59 4.52 -19.24
CA PRO A 128 -21.71 5.04 -18.45
C PRO A 128 -22.80 4.00 -18.18
N THR A 129 -23.09 3.11 -19.13
CA THR A 129 -24.14 2.08 -18.97
C THR A 129 -23.69 1.02 -17.98
N ALA A 130 -22.44 0.57 -18.10
CA ALA A 130 -21.82 -0.34 -17.14
C ALA A 130 -21.76 0.28 -15.74
N ARG A 131 -21.44 1.58 -15.64
CA ARG A 131 -21.43 2.30 -14.37
C ARG A 131 -22.79 2.28 -13.71
N THR A 132 -23.85 2.63 -14.42
CA THR A 132 -25.21 2.65 -13.87
C THR A 132 -25.63 1.27 -13.38
N PHE A 133 -25.43 0.23 -14.20
CA PHE A 133 -25.72 -1.16 -13.80
C PHE A 133 -25.01 -1.54 -12.49
N LEU A 134 -23.70 -1.29 -12.41
CA LEU A 134 -22.93 -1.63 -11.20
C LEU A 134 -23.39 -0.81 -9.97
N GLN A 135 -23.80 0.44 -10.15
CA GLN A 135 -24.34 1.26 -9.07
C GLN A 135 -25.71 0.78 -8.59
N ASP A 136 -26.56 0.32 -9.52
CA ASP A 136 -27.88 -0.24 -9.21
C ASP A 136 -27.76 -1.56 -8.45
N GLU A 137 -26.74 -2.38 -8.77
CA GLU A 137 -26.34 -3.58 -8.02
C GLU A 137 -25.63 -3.26 -6.69
N GLY A 138 -25.56 -1.98 -6.29
CA GLY A 138 -25.01 -1.55 -5.01
C GLY A 138 -23.49 -1.59 -4.91
N ILE A 139 -22.77 -1.66 -6.04
CA ILE A 139 -21.30 -1.74 -6.07
C ILE A 139 -20.70 -0.36 -5.84
N VAL A 140 -19.93 -0.24 -4.75
CA VAL A 140 -19.27 1.00 -4.35
C VAL A 140 -17.78 0.94 -4.65
N TYR A 141 -17.15 -0.20 -4.42
CA TYR A 141 -15.72 -0.43 -4.61
C TYR A 141 -15.47 -1.46 -5.70
N LEU A 142 -14.41 -1.25 -6.48
CA LEU A 142 -13.99 -2.23 -7.49
C LEU A 142 -13.66 -3.58 -6.86
N THR A 143 -13.17 -3.60 -5.62
CA THR A 143 -12.87 -4.83 -4.87
C THR A 143 -14.09 -5.70 -4.61
N ASP A 144 -15.30 -5.12 -4.63
CA ASP A 144 -16.54 -5.88 -4.47
C ASP A 144 -16.77 -6.81 -5.67
N LEU A 145 -16.16 -6.50 -6.83
CA LEU A 145 -16.22 -7.28 -8.06
C LEU A 145 -15.16 -8.39 -8.15
N GLU A 146 -14.24 -8.48 -7.19
CA GLU A 146 -13.30 -9.59 -7.03
C GLU A 146 -13.68 -10.54 -5.88
N ALA A 147 -14.60 -10.14 -5.01
CA ALA A 147 -15.06 -10.98 -3.92
C ALA A 147 -15.82 -12.22 -4.45
N GLY A 148 -15.88 -13.29 -3.66
CA GLY A 148 -16.47 -14.58 -4.06
C GLY A 148 -17.94 -14.55 -4.50
N GLY A 149 -18.65 -13.41 -4.37
CA GLY A 149 -20.01 -13.20 -4.88
C GLY A 149 -20.11 -12.50 -6.25
N SER A 150 -18.99 -12.08 -6.85
CA SER A 150 -19.01 -11.26 -8.07
C SER A 150 -19.40 -12.03 -9.33
N ALA A 151 -19.29 -13.36 -9.33
CA ALA A 151 -19.62 -14.20 -10.48
C ALA A 151 -21.08 -14.01 -10.95
N GLU A 152 -22.00 -13.82 -10.01
CA GLU A 152 -23.41 -13.59 -10.33
C GLU A 152 -23.62 -12.21 -10.97
N ILE A 153 -22.96 -11.18 -10.44
CA ILE A 153 -23.01 -9.82 -10.99
C ILE A 153 -22.49 -9.80 -12.42
N TRP A 154 -21.35 -10.47 -12.67
CA TRP A 154 -20.80 -10.58 -14.02
C TRP A 154 -21.72 -11.32 -14.98
N ARG A 155 -22.39 -12.38 -14.50
CA ARG A 155 -23.37 -13.16 -15.29
C ARG A 155 -24.60 -12.33 -15.65
N GLN A 156 -25.13 -11.55 -14.70
CA GLN A 156 -26.26 -10.65 -14.92
C GLN A 156 -25.89 -9.53 -15.90
N MET A 157 -24.73 -8.90 -15.70
CA MET A 157 -24.21 -7.89 -16.61
C MET A 157 -24.06 -8.41 -18.03
N GLU A 158 -23.55 -9.64 -18.21
CA GLU A 158 -23.42 -10.27 -19.53
C GLU A 158 -24.78 -10.48 -20.20
N GLY A 159 -25.80 -10.85 -19.42
CA GLY A 159 -27.17 -11.02 -19.90
C GLY A 159 -27.83 -9.72 -20.35
N GLU A 160 -27.62 -8.63 -19.61
CA GLU A 160 -28.27 -7.33 -19.87
C GLU A 160 -27.51 -6.45 -20.86
N LEU A 161 -26.18 -6.37 -20.71
CA LEU A 161 -25.32 -5.44 -21.44
C LEU A 161 -24.47 -6.11 -22.53
N GLY A 162 -24.49 -7.43 -22.57
CA GLY A 162 -23.78 -8.24 -23.56
C GLY A 162 -22.33 -8.57 -23.18
N ARG A 163 -21.77 -9.56 -23.88
CA ARG A 163 -20.43 -10.10 -23.65
C ARG A 163 -19.31 -9.08 -23.78
N GLU A 164 -19.32 -8.32 -24.88
CA GLU A 164 -18.24 -7.39 -25.20
C GLU A 164 -18.06 -6.32 -24.12
N ARG A 165 -19.16 -5.71 -23.68
CA ARG A 165 -19.13 -4.67 -22.64
C ARG A 165 -18.71 -5.22 -21.28
N THR A 166 -19.20 -6.41 -20.95
CA THR A 166 -18.87 -7.11 -19.70
C THR A 166 -17.38 -7.46 -19.66
N GLN A 167 -16.84 -8.00 -20.75
CA GLN A 167 -15.41 -8.30 -20.86
C GLN A 167 -14.55 -7.04 -20.80
N GLY A 168 -14.94 -5.96 -21.50
CA GLY A 168 -14.23 -4.68 -21.44
C GLY A 168 -14.22 -4.08 -20.02
N THR A 169 -15.35 -4.18 -19.31
CA THR A 169 -15.46 -3.72 -17.93
C THR A 169 -14.61 -4.56 -16.99
N ARG A 170 -14.63 -5.89 -17.16
CA ARG A 170 -13.79 -6.81 -16.38
C ARG A 170 -12.30 -6.52 -16.58
N GLY A 171 -11.85 -6.33 -17.83
CA GLY A 171 -10.46 -5.99 -18.13
C GLY A 171 -10.02 -4.65 -17.52
N LEU A 172 -10.92 -3.66 -17.47
CA LEU A 172 -10.69 -2.41 -16.75
C LEU A 172 -10.59 -2.63 -15.24
N VAL A 173 -11.50 -3.40 -14.64
CA VAL A 173 -11.47 -3.71 -13.21
C VAL A 173 -10.16 -4.42 -12.85
N GLU A 174 -9.76 -5.43 -13.63
CA GLU A 174 -8.50 -6.15 -13.46
C GLU A 174 -7.29 -5.21 -13.57
N LEU A 175 -7.28 -4.28 -14.52
CA LEU A 175 -6.22 -3.27 -14.64
C LEU A 175 -6.13 -2.36 -13.40
N TYR A 176 -7.27 -1.91 -12.86
CA TYR A 176 -7.30 -0.97 -11.73
C TYR A 176 -7.00 -1.65 -10.40
N LEU A 177 -7.39 -2.92 -10.25
CA LEU A 177 -7.12 -3.75 -9.07
C LEU A 177 -5.73 -4.38 -9.11
N HIS A 178 -5.06 -4.33 -10.26
CA HIS A 178 -3.68 -4.76 -10.38
C HIS A 178 -2.77 -4.05 -9.39
N GLN A 179 -1.85 -4.84 -8.86
CA GLN A 179 -1.03 -4.49 -7.71
C GLN A 179 -0.22 -3.20 -7.95
N GLY A 180 -0.57 -2.15 -7.20
CA GLY A 180 0.12 -0.87 -7.23
C GLY A 180 -0.36 0.13 -8.28
N ILE A 181 -1.40 -0.19 -9.08
CA ILE A 181 -2.01 0.73 -10.05
C ILE A 181 -3.08 1.60 -9.36
N GLY A 182 -4.16 0.99 -8.87
CA GLY A 182 -5.26 1.74 -8.26
C GLY A 182 -5.96 2.70 -9.23
N VAL A 183 -6.83 3.56 -8.69
CA VAL A 183 -7.68 4.43 -9.54
C VAL A 183 -6.90 5.56 -10.19
N GLU A 184 -5.97 6.18 -9.46
CA GLU A 184 -5.22 7.34 -9.97
C GLU A 184 -4.37 6.96 -11.18
N TYR A 185 -3.54 5.92 -11.07
CA TYR A 185 -2.73 5.45 -12.18
C TYR A 185 -3.56 4.70 -13.23
N GLY A 186 -4.64 4.00 -12.84
CA GLY A 186 -5.58 3.39 -13.79
C GLY A 186 -6.20 4.41 -14.73
N ASN A 187 -6.63 5.56 -14.20
CA ASN A 187 -7.16 6.67 -15.01
C ASN A 187 -6.10 7.25 -15.96
N LEU A 188 -4.83 7.30 -15.54
CA LEU A 188 -3.73 7.76 -16.40
C LEU A 188 -3.41 6.76 -17.51
N LEU A 189 -3.30 5.47 -17.18
CA LEU A 189 -3.04 4.40 -18.14
C LEU A 189 -4.14 4.34 -19.20
N THR A 190 -5.40 4.42 -18.80
CA THR A 190 -6.54 4.41 -19.73
C THR A 190 -6.58 5.65 -20.64
N LYS A 191 -6.22 6.83 -20.13
CA LYS A 191 -6.02 8.04 -20.95
C LYS A 191 -4.85 7.89 -21.92
N ALA A 192 -3.81 7.16 -21.54
CA ALA A 192 -2.66 6.78 -22.36
C ALA A 192 -2.96 5.61 -23.33
N GLY A 193 -4.21 5.14 -23.41
CA GLY A 193 -4.64 4.10 -24.33
C GLY A 193 -4.40 2.66 -23.86
N ILE A 194 -4.00 2.46 -22.59
CA ILE A 194 -3.81 1.15 -21.97
C ILE A 194 -5.07 0.83 -21.16
N ARG A 195 -5.93 -0.06 -21.67
CA ARG A 195 -7.27 -0.31 -21.11
C ARG A 195 -7.43 -1.68 -20.45
N SER A 196 -6.41 -2.53 -20.57
CA SER A 196 -6.40 -3.87 -19.98
C SER A 196 -5.00 -4.26 -19.54
N LEU A 197 -4.89 -5.33 -18.74
CA LEU A 197 -3.60 -5.95 -18.44
C LEU A 197 -2.90 -6.53 -19.67
N ALA A 198 -3.66 -6.98 -20.67
CA ALA A 198 -3.11 -7.44 -21.94
C ALA A 198 -2.39 -6.31 -22.70
N ASP A 199 -3.00 -5.12 -22.75
CA ASP A 199 -2.37 -3.93 -23.36
C ASP A 199 -1.08 -3.53 -22.63
N LEU A 200 -1.10 -3.64 -21.30
CA LEU A 200 0.06 -3.34 -20.46
C LEU A 200 1.18 -4.36 -20.67
N ALA A 201 0.84 -5.65 -20.76
CA ALA A 201 1.78 -6.74 -21.02
C ALA A 201 2.41 -6.64 -22.42
N ALA A 202 1.67 -6.13 -23.39
CA ALA A 202 2.15 -5.91 -24.76
C ALA A 202 3.12 -4.71 -24.87
N SER A 203 3.24 -3.88 -23.83
CA SER A 203 4.05 -2.67 -23.84
C SER A 203 5.32 -2.84 -23.01
N SER A 204 6.44 -2.28 -23.45
CA SER A 204 7.65 -2.18 -22.63
C SER A 204 7.52 -1.06 -21.59
N ALA A 205 8.27 -1.13 -20.49
CA ALA A 205 8.25 -0.07 -19.46
C ALA A 205 8.54 1.32 -20.05
N ALA A 206 9.52 1.42 -20.96
CA ALA A 206 9.84 2.67 -21.66
C ALA A 206 8.67 3.18 -22.51
N GLN A 207 7.96 2.30 -23.22
CA GLN A 207 6.78 2.70 -24.01
C GLN A 207 5.65 3.22 -23.12
N VAL A 208 5.44 2.61 -21.95
CA VAL A 208 4.44 3.08 -20.98
C VAL A 208 4.86 4.45 -20.42
N GLU A 209 6.13 4.63 -20.08
CA GLU A 209 6.70 5.91 -19.63
C GLU A 209 6.47 7.02 -20.66
N ASP A 210 6.79 6.77 -21.93
CA ASP A 210 6.63 7.73 -23.02
C ASP A 210 5.16 8.14 -23.21
N ARG A 211 4.23 7.16 -23.21
CA ARG A 211 2.80 7.43 -23.35
C ARG A 211 2.26 8.26 -22.18
N LEU A 212 2.67 7.94 -20.95
CA LEU A 212 2.29 8.72 -19.76
C LEU A 212 2.94 10.10 -19.78
N ALA A 213 4.15 10.23 -20.34
CA ALA A 213 4.85 11.51 -20.46
C ALA A 213 4.16 12.47 -21.43
N ALA A 214 3.54 11.94 -22.47
CA ALA A 214 2.78 12.69 -23.47
C ALA A 214 1.44 13.24 -22.96
N LEU A 215 0.92 12.76 -21.82
CA LEU A 215 -0.35 13.25 -21.27
C LEU A 215 -0.21 14.71 -20.77
N PRO A 216 -1.18 15.59 -21.13
CA PRO A 216 -1.16 16.98 -20.69
C PRO A 216 -1.54 17.11 -19.21
N GLY A 217 -1.05 18.18 -18.58
CA GLY A 217 -1.39 18.55 -17.21
C GLY A 217 -0.36 18.15 -16.16
N ASN A 218 -0.40 18.84 -15.02
CA ASN A 218 0.47 18.57 -13.87
C ASN A 218 -0.15 17.47 -12.99
N VAL A 219 -0.10 16.23 -13.47
CA VAL A 219 -0.57 15.04 -12.75
C VAL A 219 0.59 14.30 -12.11
N ARG A 220 0.35 13.67 -10.95
CA ARG A 220 1.36 12.82 -10.31
C ARG A 220 1.61 11.58 -11.18
N ARG A 221 2.83 11.46 -11.70
CA ARG A 221 3.22 10.34 -12.58
C ARG A 221 3.82 9.20 -11.76
N PRO A 222 3.64 7.94 -12.20
CA PRO A 222 4.35 6.83 -11.58
C PRO A 222 5.84 6.90 -11.88
N THR A 223 6.63 6.37 -10.95
CA THR A 223 8.07 6.19 -11.14
C THR A 223 8.36 5.04 -12.09
N PRO A 224 9.53 5.05 -12.78
CA PRO A 224 9.96 3.92 -13.62
C PRO A 224 9.95 2.57 -12.88
N ALA A 225 10.29 2.57 -11.59
CA ALA A 225 10.26 1.39 -10.74
C ALA A 225 8.84 0.81 -10.57
N GLN A 226 7.84 1.68 -10.42
CA GLN A 226 6.44 1.27 -10.32
C GLN A 226 5.95 0.65 -11.64
N ILE A 227 6.29 1.25 -12.78
CA ILE A 227 5.88 0.73 -14.10
C ILE A 227 6.49 -0.65 -14.36
N ARG A 228 7.79 -0.82 -14.10
CA ARG A 228 8.46 -2.13 -14.21
C ARG A 228 7.81 -3.18 -13.30
N LEU A 229 7.48 -2.79 -12.07
CA LEU A 229 6.80 -3.65 -11.12
C LEU A 229 5.42 -4.10 -11.63
N TRP A 230 4.63 -3.18 -12.18
CA TRP A 230 3.30 -3.50 -12.72
C TRP A 230 3.40 -4.55 -13.83
N ILE A 231 4.29 -4.35 -14.80
CA ILE A 231 4.49 -5.29 -15.92
C ILE A 231 4.99 -6.65 -15.41
N ARG A 232 5.97 -6.66 -14.51
CA ARG A 232 6.55 -7.90 -13.95
C ARG A 232 5.53 -8.73 -13.19
N ARG A 233 4.52 -8.11 -12.59
CA ARG A 233 3.51 -8.77 -11.74
C ARG A 233 2.26 -9.22 -12.50
N ILE A 234 2.18 -8.98 -13.80
CA ILE A 234 1.04 -9.47 -14.60
C ILE A 234 1.02 -11.00 -14.49
N PRO A 235 -0.11 -11.62 -14.13
CA PRO A 235 -0.22 -13.07 -14.07
C PRO A 235 0.12 -13.68 -15.43
N SER A 236 0.92 -14.74 -15.45
CA SER A 236 1.07 -15.54 -16.67
C SER A 236 -0.28 -16.13 -17.06
N PRO A 237 -0.60 -16.17 -18.38
CA PRO A 237 -1.85 -16.75 -18.88
C PRO A 237 -1.98 -18.24 -18.57
#